data_AF-A0A935AD76-F1
#
_entry.id   AF-A0A935AD76-F1
#
_cell.length_a   1.000
_cell.length_b   1.000
_cell.length_c   1.000
_cell.angle_alpha   90.00
_cell.angle_beta   90.00
_cell.angle_gamma   90.00
#
_symmetry.space_group_name_H-M   'P 1'
#
loop_
_entity.id
_entity.type
_entity.pdbx_description
1 polymer ?
#
loop_
_entity_poly.entity_id
_entity_poly.type
_entity_poly.pdbx_seq_one_letter_code
_entity_poly.pdbx_strand_id
1 'polypeptide(L)'
;MGLKRDVSLATGLRYRGPAGYLTFILHRIGGLGMATFITVHVLASFVGGEVGAAINHIYENWAFQAFVFFCVLFHAINGLRITLLDLFPKLLVHQKEAIWIEWAVFIPLYALCLYVIVSAGLGG
;
A
#
# COMPACT_ATOMS: atom_id res chain seq x y z
N MET A 1 2.67 42.91 -0.81
CA MET A 1 2.62 42.27 0.52
C MET A 1 2.83 40.77 0.31
N GLY A 2 4.00 40.24 0.63
CA GLY A 2 4.27 38.80 0.46
C GLY A 2 3.53 38.00 1.53
N LEU A 3 2.76 36.99 1.13
CA LEU A 3 2.11 36.09 2.09
C LEU A 3 3.18 35.41 2.94
N LYS A 4 3.11 35.52 4.28
CA LYS A 4 3.89 34.67 5.19
C LYS A 4 3.44 33.22 4.96
N ARG A 5 4.32 32.40 4.40
CA ARG A 5 4.05 30.99 4.06
C ARG A 5 4.58 30.03 5.13
N ASP A 6 4.54 30.44 6.39
CA ASP A 6 5.04 29.66 7.50
C ASP A 6 3.93 28.70 7.96
N VAL A 7 3.85 27.52 7.33
CA VAL A 7 2.94 26.45 7.75
C VAL A 7 3.66 25.59 8.78
N SER A 8 3.17 25.55 10.01
CA SER A 8 3.77 24.71 11.05
C SER A 8 3.62 23.22 10.74
N LEU A 9 4.55 22.39 11.22
CA LEU A 9 4.43 20.92 11.12
C LEU A 9 3.12 20.41 11.73
N ALA A 10 2.70 20.98 12.86
CA ALA A 10 1.42 20.64 13.49
C ALA A 10 0.22 20.96 12.60
N THR A 11 0.26 22.07 11.85
CA THR A 11 -0.76 22.43 10.86
C THR A 11 -0.77 21.45 9.69
N GLY A 12 0.42 21.07 9.18
CA GLY A 12 0.55 20.08 8.12
C GLY A 12 0.02 18.70 8.51
N LEU A 13 0.34 18.21 9.71
CA LEU A 13 -0.12 16.92 10.22
C LEU A 13 -1.63 16.87 10.48
N ARG A 14 -2.28 18.01 10.72
CA ARG A 14 -3.74 18.11 10.90
C ARG A 14 -4.51 18.23 9.59
N TYR A 15 -3.83 18.36 8.45
CA TYR A 15 -4.48 18.48 7.15
C TYR A 15 -5.21 17.19 6.78
N ARG A 16 -6.52 17.30 6.52
CA ARG A 16 -7.38 16.15 6.19
C ARG A 16 -7.50 15.87 4.69
N GLY A 17 -7.04 16.79 3.85
CA GLY A 17 -7.06 16.67 2.40
C GLY A 17 -8.46 16.59 1.76
N PRO A 18 -8.55 16.73 0.43
CA PRO A 18 -9.76 16.46 -0.33
C PRO A 18 -10.01 14.95 -0.48
N ALA A 19 -11.12 14.58 -1.12
CA ALA A 19 -11.44 13.19 -1.44
C ALA A 19 -10.26 12.51 -2.17
N GLY A 20 -9.76 11.41 -1.61
CA GLY A 20 -8.59 10.68 -2.13
C GLY A 20 -7.28 10.89 -1.35
N TYR A 21 -7.26 11.76 -0.34
CA TYR A 21 -6.06 11.96 0.48
C TYR A 21 -5.60 10.69 1.19
N LEU A 22 -6.53 9.91 1.75
CA LEU A 22 -6.21 8.60 2.35
C LEU A 22 -5.60 7.66 1.32
N THR A 23 -6.22 7.51 0.15
CA THR A 23 -5.74 6.60 -0.89
C THR A 23 -4.36 7.02 -1.42
N PHE A 24 -4.06 8.31 -1.44
CA PHE A 24 -2.74 8.84 -1.77
C PHE A 24 -1.68 8.44 -0.74
N ILE A 25 -1.98 8.59 0.56
CA ILE A 25 -1.08 8.18 1.65
C ILE A 25 -0.82 6.68 1.56
N LEU A 26 -1.89 5.87 1.45
CA LEU A 26 -1.80 4.42 1.37
C LEU A 26 -1.03 3.96 0.14
N HIS A 27 -1.18 4.60 -1.02
CA HIS A 27 -0.43 4.25 -2.23
C HIS A 27 1.08 4.45 -2.04
N ARG A 28 1.48 5.55 -1.40
CA ARG A 28 2.89 5.85 -1.11
C ARG A 28 3.48 4.91 -0.07
N ILE A 29 2.76 4.68 1.02
CA ILE A 29 3.19 3.74 2.07
C ILE A 29 3.28 2.32 1.49
N GLY A 30 2.29 1.90 0.69
CA GLY A 30 2.28 0.60 0.02
C GLY A 30 3.46 0.42 -0.93
N GLY A 31 3.72 1.43 -1.78
CA GLY A 31 4.86 1.44 -2.70
C GLY A 31 6.21 1.39 -1.99
N LEU A 32 6.39 2.19 -0.93
CA LEU A 32 7.61 2.16 -0.11
C LEU A 32 7.76 0.81 0.62
N GLY A 33 6.68 0.28 1.16
CA GLY A 33 6.65 -1.01 1.85
C GLY A 33 7.08 -2.16 0.94
N MET A 34 6.50 -2.26 -0.27
CA MET A 34 6.88 -3.30 -1.22
C MET A 34 8.30 -3.10 -1.78
N ALA A 35 8.72 -1.86 -2.08
CA ALA A 35 10.07 -1.59 -2.55
C ALA A 35 11.12 -2.00 -1.52
N THR A 36 10.85 -1.72 -0.24
CA THR A 36 11.71 -2.13 0.88
C THR A 36 11.74 -3.66 1.00
N PHE A 37 10.57 -4.31 1.03
CA PHE A 37 10.48 -5.76 1.09
C PHE A 37 11.25 -6.45 -0.05
N ILE A 38 11.00 -6.06 -1.31
CA ILE A 38 11.65 -6.67 -2.48
C ILE A 38 13.16 -6.47 -2.42
N THR A 39 13.62 -5.26 -2.06
CA THR A 39 15.05 -4.96 -1.95
C THR A 39 15.72 -5.87 -0.91
N VAL A 40 15.15 -5.93 0.30
CA VAL A 40 15.71 -6.76 1.37
C VAL A 40 15.61 -8.25 1.03
N HIS A 41 14.53 -8.69 0.39
CA HIS A 41 14.32 -10.08 -0.03
C HIS A 41 15.37 -10.54 -1.04
N VAL A 42 15.67 -9.72 -2.04
CA VAL A 42 16.71 -9.99 -3.03
C VAL A 42 18.09 -10.04 -2.36
N LEU A 43 18.40 -9.07 -1.50
CA LEU A 43 19.67 -9.05 -0.77
C LEU A 43 19.83 -10.25 0.16
N ALA A 44 18.78 -10.64 0.89
CA ALA A 44 18.79 -11.80 1.78
C ALA A 44 19.07 -13.10 1.01
N SER A 45 18.52 -13.20 -0.21
CA SER A 45 18.77 -14.35 -1.10
C SER A 45 20.23 -14.43 -1.56
N PHE A 46 20.87 -13.27 -1.81
CA PHE A 46 22.29 -13.23 -2.16
C PHE A 46 23.23 -13.47 -0.98
N VAL A 47 22.88 -12.96 0.20
CA VAL A 47 23.66 -13.20 1.43
C VAL A 47 23.61 -14.67 1.82
N GLY A 48 22.43 -15.30 1.72
CA GLY A 48 22.24 -16.72 2.05
C GLY A 48 22.59 -17.06 3.50
N GLY A 49 22.85 -18.34 3.75
CA GLY A 49 23.24 -18.85 5.08
C GLY A 49 22.22 -18.55 6.18
N GLU A 50 22.70 -18.45 7.42
CA GLU A 50 21.86 -18.21 8.59
C GLU A 50 21.16 -16.85 8.56
N VAL A 51 21.83 -15.81 8.04
CA VAL A 51 21.27 -14.45 7.96
C VAL A 51 20.11 -14.40 6.96
N GLY A 52 20.29 -14.99 5.77
CA GLY A 52 19.22 -15.09 4.78
C GLY A 52 18.03 -15.92 5.29
N ALA A 53 18.30 -17.03 5.97
CA ALA A 53 17.27 -17.87 6.58
C ALA A 53 16.50 -17.13 7.69
N ALA A 54 17.19 -16.40 8.56
CA ALA A 54 16.57 -15.62 9.63
C ALA A 54 15.63 -14.53 9.08
N ILE A 55 16.04 -13.86 7.99
CA ILE A 55 15.19 -12.87 7.30
C ILE A 55 13.98 -13.55 6.66
N ASN A 56 14.16 -14.69 5.99
CA ASN A 56 13.05 -15.42 5.38
C ASN A 56 12.03 -15.91 6.40
N HIS A 57 12.46 -16.28 7.61
CA HIS A 57 11.55 -16.63 8.70
C HIS A 57 10.62 -15.46 9.10
N ILE A 58 11.07 -14.20 8.96
CA ILE A 58 10.19 -13.03 9.15
C ILE A 58 9.11 -13.00 8.06
N TYR A 59 9.47 -13.35 6.82
CA TYR A 59 8.55 -13.34 5.68
C TYR A 59 7.53 -14.47 5.71
N GLU A 60 7.87 -15.59 6.35
CA GLU A 60 6.96 -16.72 6.57
C GLU A 60 5.91 -16.44 7.64
N ASN A 61 6.13 -15.43 8.49
CA ASN A 61 5.16 -15.05 9.50
C ASN A 61 3.86 -14.51 8.85
N TRP A 62 2.72 -15.08 9.23
CA TRP A 62 1.42 -14.71 8.67
C TRP A 62 1.08 -13.22 8.84
N ALA A 63 1.53 -12.57 9.92
CA ALA A 63 1.26 -11.14 10.14
C ALA A 63 2.08 -10.28 9.18
N PHE A 64 3.33 -10.67 8.90
CA PHE A 64 4.14 -10.01 7.87
C PHE A 64 3.51 -10.19 6.49
N GLN A 65 3.08 -11.40 6.16
CA GLN A 65 2.41 -11.68 4.89
C GLN A 65 1.14 -10.85 4.72
N ALA A 66 0.29 -10.77 5.75
CA ALA A 66 -0.91 -9.93 5.73
C ALA A 66 -0.56 -8.46 5.41
N PHE A 67 0.46 -7.91 6.08
CA PHE A 67 0.91 -6.55 5.84
C PHE A 67 1.48 -6.34 4.43
N VAL A 68 2.39 -7.20 3.97
CA VAL A 68 3.00 -7.06 2.63
C VAL A 68 1.96 -7.24 1.53
N PHE A 69 1.02 -8.18 1.68
CA PHE A 69 -0.07 -8.37 0.71
C PHE A 69 -1.00 -7.15 0.66
N PHE A 70 -1.28 -6.51 1.80
CA PHE A 70 -1.99 -5.23 1.81
C PHE A 70 -1.25 -4.19 0.98
N CYS A 71 0.06 -4.00 1.23
CA CYS A 71 0.87 -3.02 0.51
C CYS A 71 0.86 -3.26 -1.00
N VAL A 72 1.08 -4.50 -1.44
CA VAL A 72 1.14 -4.86 -2.87
C VAL A 72 -0.23 -4.69 -3.53
N LEU A 73 -1.28 -5.28 -2.95
CA LEU A 73 -2.61 -5.30 -3.56
C LEU A 73 -3.22 -3.90 -3.62
N PHE A 74 -3.10 -3.12 -2.53
CA PHE A 74 -3.56 -1.74 -2.52
C PHE A 74 -2.79 -0.89 -3.53
N HIS A 75 -1.45 -0.99 -3.56
CA HIS A 75 -0.62 -0.21 -4.47
C HIS A 75 -0.96 -0.51 -5.94
N ALA A 76 -1.15 -1.79 -6.30
CA ALA A 76 -1.50 -2.19 -7.65
C ALA A 76 -2.88 -1.67 -8.09
N ILE A 77 -3.93 -1.90 -7.29
CA ILE A 77 -5.30 -1.47 -7.64
C ILE A 77 -5.38 0.06 -7.66
N ASN A 78 -4.79 0.73 -6.67
CA ASN A 78 -4.76 2.19 -6.61
C ASN A 78 -3.95 2.80 -7.76
N GLY A 79 -2.81 2.20 -8.10
CA GLY A 79 -1.97 2.62 -9.22
C GLY A 79 -2.69 2.46 -10.56
N LEU A 80 -3.47 1.38 -10.73
CA LEU A 80 -4.32 1.21 -11.90
C LEU A 80 -5.39 2.31 -11.98
N ARG A 81 -6.07 2.64 -10.87
CA ARG A 81 -7.04 3.75 -10.83
C ARG A 81 -6.38 5.06 -11.26
N ILE A 82 -5.21 5.40 -10.69
CA ILE A 82 -4.45 6.61 -11.04
C ILE A 82 -4.13 6.61 -12.54
N THR A 83 -3.55 5.52 -13.04
CA THR A 83 -3.18 5.37 -14.46
C THR A 83 -4.38 5.57 -15.39
N LEU A 84 -5.54 5.01 -15.07
CA LEU A 84 -6.75 5.18 -15.87
C LEU A 84 -7.24 6.63 -15.89
N LEU A 85 -7.20 7.32 -14.75
CA LEU A 85 -7.60 8.74 -14.68
C LEU A 85 -6.62 9.66 -15.42
N ASP A 86 -5.33 9.34 -15.39
CA ASP A 86 -4.30 10.09 -16.11
C ASP A 86 -4.38 9.87 -17.62
N LEU A 87 -4.64 8.64 -18.07
CA LEU A 87 -4.80 8.31 -19.49
C LEU A 87 -6.12 8.80 -20.09
N PHE A 88 -7.17 8.92 -19.27
CA PHE A 88 -8.50 9.37 -19.70
C PHE A 88 -8.99 10.55 -18.86
N PRO A 89 -8.53 11.78 -19.12
CA PRO A 89 -8.86 12.96 -18.30
C PRO A 89 -10.35 13.25 -18.16
N LYS A 90 -11.18 12.81 -19.11
CA LYS A 90 -12.65 12.91 -19.01
C LYS A 90 -13.23 12.16 -17.80
N LEU A 91 -12.50 11.18 -17.27
CA LEU A 91 -12.90 10.41 -16.08
C LEU A 91 -12.57 11.13 -14.76
N LEU A 92 -11.77 12.20 -14.76
CA LEU A 92 -11.40 12.94 -13.54
C LEU A 92 -12.62 13.51 -12.81
N VAL A 93 -13.69 13.84 -13.54
CA VAL A 93 -14.96 14.28 -12.94
C VAL A 93 -15.60 13.20 -12.06
N HIS A 94 -15.24 11.93 -12.27
CA HIS A 94 -15.71 10.75 -11.53
C HIS A 94 -14.67 10.23 -10.53
N GLN A 95 -13.75 11.08 -10.05
CA GLN A 95 -12.69 10.66 -9.13
C GLN A 95 -13.24 10.01 -7.85
N LYS A 96 -14.37 10.49 -7.32
CA LYS A 96 -14.96 9.93 -6.10
C LYS A 96 -15.49 8.52 -6.34
N GLU A 97 -16.20 8.32 -7.44
CA GLU A 97 -16.73 7.04 -7.88
C GLU A 97 -15.59 6.05 -8.15
N ALA A 98 -14.51 6.50 -8.81
CA ALA A 98 -13.32 5.70 -9.04
C ALA A 98 -12.66 5.23 -7.72
N ILE A 99 -12.63 6.09 -6.70
CA ILE A 99 -12.17 5.72 -5.34
C ILE A 99 -13.09 4.67 -4.71
N TRP A 100 -14.42 4.84 -4.81
CA TRP A 100 -15.36 3.85 -4.27
C TRP A 100 -15.27 2.50 -4.98
N ILE A 101 -15.09 2.50 -6.31
CA ILE A 101 -14.87 1.28 -7.09
C ILE A 101 -13.57 0.61 -6.65
N GLU A 102 -12.48 1.36 -6.47
CA GLU A 102 -11.23 0.84 -5.93
C GLU A 102 -11.46 0.12 -4.59
N TRP A 103 -12.16 0.74 -3.64
CA TRP A 103 -12.47 0.11 -2.35
C TRP A 103 -13.36 -1.13 -2.49
N ALA A 104 -14.37 -1.07 -3.36
CA ALA A 104 -15.27 -2.17 -3.63
C ALA A 104 -14.55 -3.39 -4.25
N VAL A 105 -13.46 -3.17 -4.98
CA VAL A 105 -12.60 -4.23 -5.53
C VAL A 105 -11.57 -4.69 -4.50
N PHE A 106 -10.91 -3.75 -3.82
CA PHE A 106 -9.84 -4.03 -2.88
C PHE A 106 -10.33 -4.81 -1.65
N ILE A 107 -11.43 -4.41 -1.03
CA ILE A 107 -11.90 -5.00 0.24
C ILE A 107 -12.19 -6.50 0.10
N PRO A 108 -13.00 -6.96 -0.89
CA PRO A 108 -13.29 -8.39 -1.03
C PRO A 108 -12.04 -9.21 -1.38
N LEU A 109 -11.18 -8.70 -2.28
CA LEU A 109 -9.96 -9.39 -2.67
C LEU A 109 -8.99 -9.52 -1.50
N TYR A 110 -8.76 -8.42 -0.77
CA TYR A 110 -7.88 -8.44 0.40
C TYR A 110 -8.45 -9.30 1.52
N ALA A 111 -9.77 -9.26 1.75
CA ALA A 111 -10.42 -10.12 2.75
C ALA A 111 -10.23 -11.61 2.42
N LEU A 112 -10.35 -12.00 1.14
CA LEU A 112 -10.07 -13.37 0.71
C LEU A 112 -8.59 -13.74 0.96
N CYS A 113 -7.65 -12.89 0.54
CA CYS A 113 -6.23 -13.11 0.79
C CYS A 113 -5.92 -13.23 2.28
N LEU A 114 -6.47 -12.33 3.10
CA LEU A 114 -6.28 -12.31 4.53
C LEU A 114 -6.84 -13.59 5.18
N TYR A 115 -8.02 -14.03 4.76
CA TYR A 115 -8.60 -15.30 5.23
C TYR A 115 -7.67 -16.48 4.92
N VAL A 116 -7.13 -16.57 3.70
CA VAL A 116 -6.19 -17.64 3.31
C VAL A 116 -4.90 -17.57 4.13
N ILE A 117 -4.29 -16.39 4.26
CA ILE A 117 -3.04 -16.18 5.02
C ILE A 117 -3.23 -16.58 6.49
N VAL A 118 -4.31 -16.12 7.12
CA VAL A 118 -4.58 -16.38 8.54
C VAL A 118 -4.95 -17.84 8.76
N SER A 119 -5.76 -18.45 7.89
CA SER A 119 -6.13 -19.87 8.01
C SER A 119 -4.93 -20.78 7.82
N ALA A 120 -4.03 -20.49 6.87
CA ALA A 120 -2.78 -21.23 6.70
C ALA A 120 -1.82 -21.03 7.89
N GLY A 121 -1.73 -19.80 8.40
CA GLY A 121 -0.81 -19.46 9.51
C GLY A 121 -1.26 -19.94 10.89
N LEU A 122 -2.57 -20.11 11.12
CA LEU A 122 -3.13 -20.59 12.40
C LEU A 122 -3.58 -22.05 12.38
N GLY A 123 -3.79 -22.62 11.19
CA GLY A 123 -4.25 -24.00 10.99
C GLY A 123 -3.12 -24.99 10.70
N GLY A 124 -1.87 -24.52 10.66
CA GLY A 124 -0.67 -25.36 10.62
C GLY A 124 -0.31 -25.93 11.98
#